data_AF-A0A9E6AN63-F1
#
_entry.id   AF-A0A9E6AN63-F1
#
_cell.length_a   1.000
_cell.length_b   1.000
_cell.length_c   1.000
_cell.angle_alpha   90.00
_cell.angle_beta   90.00
_cell.angle_gamma   90.00
#
_symmetry.space_group_name_H-M   'P 1'
#
loop_
_entity.id
_entity.type
_entity.pdbx_description
1 polymer ?
#
loop_
_entity_poly.entity_id
_entity_poly.type
_entity_poly.pdbx_seq_one_letter_code
_entity_poly.pdbx_strand_id
1 'polypeptide(L)'
;MIKQTTWLLRLGFWGLEKKFGKVLMPYTRSVCATSGLGLPRAPLLWGAQSLSVPSGVRVLVELRASRRNRCAFCEGAHHAVALLDGHANPRLVASDNYDSSRHFEPAERAALAMVDDIANRDRISTAAFCRLSSHFSELQIAELVWLTMPLLAT
;
A
#
# COMPACT_ATOMS: atom_id res chain seq x y z
N MET A 1 -16.75 10.52 19.02
CA MET A 1 -17.23 9.79 17.81
C MET A 1 -17.34 8.26 17.98
N ILE A 2 -16.51 7.59 18.80
CA ILE A 2 -16.58 6.12 19.01
C ILE A 2 -17.69 5.70 20.01
N LYS A 3 -18.29 6.65 20.74
CA LYS A 3 -19.28 6.34 21.80
C LYS A 3 -20.63 5.83 21.29
N GLN A 4 -20.95 5.98 20.00
CA GLN A 4 -22.23 5.53 19.41
C GLN A 4 -22.13 4.24 18.57
N THR A 5 -20.98 3.55 18.59
CA THR A 5 -20.81 2.30 17.84
C THR A 5 -21.21 1.09 18.67
N THR A 6 -21.78 0.06 18.01
CA THR A 6 -22.14 -1.21 18.65
C THR A 6 -20.94 -1.85 19.34
N TRP A 7 -21.19 -2.73 20.31
CA TRP A 7 -20.14 -3.43 21.05
C TRP A 7 -19.18 -4.23 20.13
N LEU A 8 -19.69 -4.77 19.02
CA LEU A 8 -18.90 -5.45 17.97
C LEU A 8 -17.87 -4.51 17.34
N LEU A 9 -18.29 -3.31 16.95
CA LEU A 9 -17.39 -2.29 16.39
C LEU A 9 -16.33 -1.84 17.39
N ARG A 10 -16.68 -1.76 18.69
CA ARG A 10 -15.73 -1.43 19.75
C ARG A 10 -14.66 -2.50 19.93
N LEU A 11 -15.02 -3.79 19.84
CA LEU A 11 -14.05 -4.90 19.81
C LEU A 11 -13.15 -4.84 18.58
N GLY A 12 -13.72 -4.54 17.40
CA GLY A 12 -12.95 -4.35 16.17
C GLY A 12 -11.92 -3.20 16.29
N PHE A 13 -12.33 -2.04 16.80
CA PHE A 13 -11.42 -0.91 17.02
C PHE A 13 -10.36 -1.19 18.08
N TRP A 14 -10.71 -1.90 19.15
CA TRP A 14 -9.74 -2.35 20.14
C TRP A 14 -8.68 -3.28 19.52
N GLY A 15 -9.08 -4.20 18.64
CA GLY A 15 -8.14 -5.05 17.91
C GLY A 15 -7.20 -4.24 16.98
N LEU A 16 -7.73 -3.25 16.28
CA LEU A 16 -6.95 -2.30 15.48
C LEU A 16 -5.94 -1.52 16.33
N GLU A 17 -6.37 -1.03 17.50
CA GLU A 17 -5.51 -0.32 18.46
C GLU A 17 -4.41 -1.23 18.99
N LYS A 18 -4.69 -2.51 19.28
CA LYS A 18 -3.67 -3.47 19.71
C LYS A 18 -2.63 -3.75 18.62
N LYS A 19 -3.05 -3.79 17.36
CA LYS A 19 -2.16 -4.10 16.23
C LYS A 19 -1.33 -2.90 15.78
N PHE A 20 -1.92 -1.70 15.73
CA PHE A 20 -1.29 -0.50 15.17
C PHE A 20 -0.91 0.55 16.23
N GLY A 21 -1.22 0.32 17.51
CA GLY A 21 -1.02 1.28 18.62
C GLY A 21 -2.00 2.46 18.61
N LYS A 22 -2.72 2.69 17.51
CA LYS A 22 -3.76 3.70 17.35
C LYS A 22 -4.83 3.19 16.39
N VAL A 23 -6.06 3.67 16.57
CA VAL A 23 -7.14 3.41 15.61
C VAL A 23 -6.94 4.31 14.38
N LEU A 24 -6.88 3.71 13.18
CA LEU A 24 -6.77 4.43 11.92
C LEU A 24 -8.03 5.27 11.68
N MET A 25 -7.95 6.57 11.90
CA MET A 25 -9.11 7.47 11.93
C MET A 25 -9.92 7.53 10.62
N PRO A 26 -9.31 7.56 9.41
CA PRO A 26 -10.06 7.47 8.16
C PRO A 26 -10.87 6.17 8.06
N TYR A 27 -10.32 5.06 8.55
CA TYR A 27 -11.03 3.78 8.59
C TYR A 27 -12.25 3.84 9.51
N THR A 28 -12.09 4.38 10.73
CA THR A 28 -13.22 4.58 11.66
C THR A 28 -14.30 5.46 11.06
N ARG A 29 -13.95 6.55 10.37
CA ARG A 29 -14.94 7.42 9.73
C ARG A 29 -15.65 6.71 8.58
N SER A 30 -14.94 5.98 7.72
CA SER A 30 -15.55 5.23 6.62
C SER A 30 -16.49 4.12 7.10
N VAL A 31 -16.09 3.39 8.15
CA VAL A 31 -16.91 2.35 8.77
C VAL A 31 -18.13 2.94 9.49
N CYS A 32 -17.96 4.03 10.24
CA CYS A 32 -19.06 4.68 10.95
C CYS A 32 -20.00 5.50 10.03
N ALA A 33 -19.52 5.96 8.87
CA ALA A 33 -20.33 6.69 7.89
C ALA A 33 -21.21 5.73 7.05
N THR A 34 -20.77 4.49 6.87
CA THR A 34 -21.53 3.47 6.12
C THR A 34 -22.40 2.57 7.02
N SER A 35 -22.23 2.66 8.34
CA SER A 35 -22.94 1.82 9.33
C SER A 35 -24.42 2.16 9.56
N GLY A 36 -25.08 2.95 8.71
CA GLY A 36 -26.54 3.12 8.74
C GLY A 36 -27.31 1.82 8.43
N LEU A 37 -26.66 0.82 7.84
CA LEU A 37 -27.25 -0.47 7.43
C LEU A 37 -26.54 -1.71 8.00
N GLY A 38 -25.65 -1.56 8.98
CA GLY A 38 -25.14 -2.68 9.78
C GLY A 38 -24.29 -3.74 9.05
N LEU A 39 -23.99 -3.59 7.75
CA LEU A 39 -23.11 -4.49 7.02
C LEU A 39 -21.69 -3.92 6.98
N PRO A 40 -20.67 -4.63 7.50
CA PRO A 40 -19.29 -4.25 7.28
C PRO A 40 -18.98 -4.47 5.80
N ARG A 41 -19.05 -3.41 4.98
CA ARG A 41 -18.53 -3.45 3.63
C ARG A 41 -17.01 -3.26 3.69
N ALA A 42 -16.32 -4.22 4.29
CA ALA A 42 -14.89 -4.42 4.14
C ALA A 42 -14.68 -5.90 3.79
N PRO A 43 -14.22 -6.15 2.56
CA PRO A 43 -12.85 -5.82 2.25
C PRO A 43 -12.73 -5.05 0.92
N LEU A 44 -12.97 -3.74 0.93
CA LEU A 44 -12.45 -2.89 -0.16
C LEU A 44 -11.08 -2.28 0.18
N LEU A 45 -10.60 -2.48 1.42
CA LEU A 45 -9.27 -2.05 1.88
C LEU A 45 -8.48 -3.21 2.53
N TRP A 46 -8.84 -4.45 2.21
CA TRP A 46 -8.06 -5.62 2.60
C TRP A 46 -8.05 -6.64 1.45
N GLY A 47 -7.41 -6.25 0.36
CA GLY A 47 -7.37 -7.00 -0.91
C GLY A 47 -5.95 -7.27 -1.37
N ALA A 48 -5.08 -7.75 -0.49
CA ALA A 48 -3.77 -8.29 -0.86
C ALA A 48 -3.55 -9.73 -0.34
N GLN A 49 -4.63 -10.42 0.06
CA GLN A 49 -4.50 -11.78 0.63
C GLN A 49 -4.20 -12.87 -0.42
N SER A 50 -4.16 -12.55 -1.72
CA SER A 50 -3.80 -13.51 -2.77
C SER A 50 -3.15 -12.88 -4.01
N LEU A 51 -2.23 -11.93 -3.84
CA LEU A 51 -1.40 -11.48 -4.96
C LEU A 51 -0.22 -12.43 -5.16
N SER A 52 0.10 -12.72 -6.40
CA SER A 52 1.27 -13.52 -6.79
C SER A 52 2.61 -12.77 -6.64
N VAL A 53 2.56 -11.44 -6.56
CA VAL A 53 3.73 -10.60 -6.25
C VAL A 53 4.23 -10.82 -4.81
N PRO A 54 5.54 -11.01 -4.58
CA PRO A 54 6.10 -11.15 -3.23
C PRO A 54 5.78 -9.97 -2.31
N SER A 55 5.51 -10.25 -1.03
CA SER A 55 5.11 -9.25 -0.02
C SER A 55 6.04 -8.04 0.04
N GLY A 56 7.35 -8.27 0.01
CA GLY A 56 8.35 -7.20 0.04
C GLY A 56 8.23 -6.21 -1.11
N VAL A 57 7.96 -6.68 -2.33
CA VAL A 57 7.79 -5.81 -3.50
C VAL A 57 6.49 -5.00 -3.37
N ARG A 58 5.40 -5.65 -2.95
CA ARG A 58 4.09 -4.99 -2.79
C ARG A 58 4.17 -3.81 -1.83
N VAL A 59 4.75 -4.05 -0.65
CA VAL A 59 4.92 -3.03 0.39
C VAL A 59 5.74 -1.84 -0.12
N LEU A 60 6.82 -2.10 -0.87
CA LEU A 60 7.65 -1.04 -1.44
C LEU A 60 6.88 -0.20 -2.48
N VAL A 61 6.10 -0.85 -3.34
CA VAL A 61 5.29 -0.18 -4.36
C VAL A 61 4.18 0.67 -3.75
N GLU A 62 3.42 0.11 -2.80
CA GLU A 62 2.37 0.85 -2.09
C GLU A 62 2.92 2.06 -1.32
N LEU A 63 4.06 1.89 -0.64
CA LEU A 63 4.73 2.97 0.07
C LEU A 63 5.22 4.06 -0.89
N ARG A 64 5.86 3.68 -1.99
CA ARG A 64 6.34 4.64 -3.00
C ARG A 64 5.18 5.38 -3.67
N ALA A 65 4.11 4.67 -4.03
CA ALA A 65 2.91 5.26 -4.60
C ALA A 65 2.28 6.27 -3.63
N SER A 66 2.19 5.93 -2.35
CA SER A 66 1.67 6.83 -1.31
C SER A 66 2.51 8.11 -1.16
N ARG A 67 3.84 7.99 -1.21
CA ARG A 67 4.77 9.13 -1.16
C ARG A 67 4.66 10.01 -2.40
N ARG A 68 4.60 9.41 -3.60
CA ARG A 68 4.38 10.13 -4.86
C ARG A 68 3.05 10.88 -4.87
N ASN A 69 2.00 10.28 -4.29
CA ASN A 69 0.70 10.94 -4.09
C ASN A 69 0.68 11.95 -2.93
N ARG A 70 1.77 12.07 -2.16
CA ARG A 70 1.88 12.94 -0.98
C ARG A 70 0.79 12.71 0.08
N CYS A 71 0.31 11.47 0.19
CA CYS A 71 -0.68 11.08 1.19
C CYS A 71 0.01 10.67 2.50
N ALA A 72 0.18 11.62 3.44
CA ALA A 72 0.84 11.36 4.73
C ALA A 72 0.16 10.24 5.55
N PHE A 73 -1.17 10.14 5.46
CA PHE A 73 -1.90 9.04 6.09
C PHE A 73 -1.56 7.69 5.47
N CYS A 74 -1.60 7.60 4.13
CA CYS A 74 -1.34 6.37 3.40
C CYS A 74 0.10 5.90 3.63
N GLU A 75 1.06 6.83 3.55
CA GLU A 75 2.47 6.56 3.85
C GLU A 75 2.62 5.97 5.27
N GLY A 76 2.06 6.62 6.28
CA GLY A 76 2.13 6.13 7.66
C GLY A 76 1.44 4.76 7.84
N ALA A 77 0.31 4.53 7.17
CA ALA A 77 -0.40 3.25 7.22
C ALA A 77 0.39 2.12 6.56
N HIS A 78 0.89 2.31 5.33
CA HIS A 78 1.69 1.30 4.63
C HIS A 78 3.03 1.06 5.35
N HIS A 79 3.66 2.08 5.93
CA HIS A 79 4.86 1.92 6.75
C HIS A 79 4.59 1.09 8.01
N ALA A 80 3.48 1.35 8.72
CA ALA A 80 3.11 0.56 9.89
C ALA A 80 2.80 -0.91 9.53
N VAL A 81 2.10 -1.16 8.42
CA VAL A 81 1.85 -2.51 7.90
C VAL A 81 3.17 -3.21 7.56
N ALA A 82 4.09 -2.52 6.88
CA ALA A 82 5.39 -3.06 6.52
C ALA A 82 6.19 -3.56 7.74
N LEU A 83 6.19 -2.78 8.83
CA LEU A 83 6.86 -3.15 10.07
C LEU A 83 6.21 -4.38 10.72
N LEU A 84 4.88 -4.45 10.71
CA LEU A 84 4.14 -5.60 11.24
C LEU A 84 4.37 -6.89 10.42
N ASP A 85 4.63 -6.75 9.13
CA ASP A 85 5.00 -7.86 8.23
C ASP A 85 6.49 -8.24 8.31
N GLY A 86 7.26 -7.59 9.21
CA GLY A 86 8.66 -7.92 9.49
C GLY A 86 9.68 -7.25 8.57
N HIS A 87 9.28 -6.26 7.77
CA HIS A 87 10.22 -5.50 6.94
C HIS A 87 11.03 -4.50 7.79
N ALA A 88 12.35 -4.42 7.54
CA ALA A 88 13.24 -3.57 8.32
C ALA A 88 13.05 -2.07 8.02
N ASN A 89 12.94 -1.24 9.06
CA ASN A 89 12.72 0.21 8.92
C ASN A 89 13.78 0.93 8.04
N PRO A 90 15.10 0.67 8.17
CA PRO A 90 16.10 1.33 7.33
C PRO A 90 15.89 1.11 5.82
N ARG A 91 15.36 -0.06 5.44
CA ARG A 91 15.02 -0.39 4.06
C ARG A 91 13.83 0.43 3.54
N LEU A 92 12.82 0.64 4.38
CA LEU A 92 11.63 1.44 4.06
C LEU A 92 11.94 2.95 3.97
N VAL A 93 12.92 3.42 4.72
CA VAL A 93 13.42 4.80 4.62
C VAL A 93 14.25 4.96 3.35
N ALA A 94 15.11 3.99 3.03
CA ALA A 94 15.96 4.03 1.85
C ALA A 94 15.19 3.96 0.52
N SER A 95 13.90 3.59 0.52
CA SER A 95 13.10 3.45 -0.70
C SER A 95 12.84 4.76 -1.43
N ASP A 96 13.07 5.92 -0.80
CA ASP A 96 13.03 7.20 -1.53
C ASP A 96 14.20 7.41 -2.48
N ASN A 97 15.34 6.84 -2.12
CA ASN A 97 16.59 6.87 -2.86
C ASN A 97 16.92 5.49 -3.41
N TYR A 98 15.89 4.75 -3.86
CA TYR A 98 16.05 3.35 -4.28
C TYR A 98 17.04 3.18 -5.43
N ASP A 99 17.19 4.21 -6.28
CA ASP A 99 18.11 4.18 -7.42
C ASP A 99 19.58 4.09 -6.98
N SER A 100 19.97 4.86 -5.96
CA SER A 100 21.34 4.90 -5.44
C SER A 100 21.60 3.95 -4.26
N SER A 101 20.56 3.40 -3.65
CA SER A 101 20.67 2.51 -2.50
C SER A 101 21.10 1.09 -2.90
N ARG A 102 22.01 0.46 -2.15
CA ARG A 102 22.40 -0.96 -2.36
C ARG A 102 21.38 -1.97 -1.80
N HIS A 103 20.32 -1.52 -1.15
CA HIS A 103 19.38 -2.37 -0.41
C HIS A 103 18.27 -3.00 -1.26
N PHE A 104 18.24 -2.73 -2.58
CA PHE A 104 17.17 -3.14 -3.47
C PHE A 104 17.68 -4.06 -4.57
N GLU A 105 16.97 -5.16 -4.78
CA GLU A 105 17.25 -6.05 -5.90
C GLU A 105 16.83 -5.41 -7.23
N PRO A 106 17.39 -5.84 -8.38
CA PRO A 106 17.02 -5.30 -9.69
C PRO A 106 15.51 -5.32 -9.96
N ALA A 107 14.83 -6.40 -9.55
CA ALA A 107 13.37 -6.53 -9.66
C ALA A 107 12.62 -5.46 -8.86
N GLU A 108 13.08 -5.15 -7.65
CA GLU A 108 12.47 -4.14 -6.77
C GLU A 108 12.65 -2.73 -7.34
N ARG A 109 13.83 -2.44 -7.88
CA ARG A 109 14.10 -1.17 -8.57
C ARG A 109 13.23 -1.02 -9.82
N ALA A 110 13.03 -2.09 -10.59
CA ALA A 110 12.15 -2.07 -11.75
C ALA A 110 10.70 -1.75 -11.33
N ALA A 111 10.21 -2.36 -10.24
CA ALA A 111 8.88 -2.07 -9.70
C ALA A 111 8.76 -0.62 -9.18
N LEU A 112 9.76 -0.10 -8.47
CA LEU A 112 9.75 1.29 -7.98
C LEU A 112 9.85 2.32 -9.12
N ALA A 113 10.66 2.03 -10.14
CA ALA A 113 10.76 2.87 -11.34
C ALA A 113 9.44 2.91 -12.12
N MET A 114 8.68 1.81 -12.15
CA MET A 114 7.33 1.79 -12.72
C MET A 114 6.41 2.79 -12.03
N VAL A 115 6.43 2.82 -10.69
CA VAL A 115 5.62 3.76 -9.89
C VAL A 115 5.97 5.20 -10.24
N ASP A 116 7.26 5.51 -10.36
CA ASP A 116 7.72 6.85 -10.72
C ASP A 116 7.35 7.21 -12.17
N ASP A 117 7.40 6.28 -13.12
CA ASP A 117 6.96 6.51 -14.50
C ASP A 117 5.47 6.86 -14.55
N ILE A 118 4.62 6.05 -13.89
CA ILE A 118 3.17 6.31 -13.79
C ILE A 118 2.93 7.66 -13.13
N ALA A 119 3.56 7.94 -11.99
CA ALA A 119 3.36 9.18 -11.25
C ALA A 119 3.88 10.45 -11.94
N ASN A 120 4.71 10.33 -12.99
CA ASN A 120 5.24 11.49 -13.72
C ASN A 120 4.61 11.66 -15.11
N ARG A 121 4.07 10.60 -15.71
CA ARG A 121 3.70 10.57 -17.13
C ARG A 121 2.34 9.94 -17.40
N ASP A 122 1.66 9.45 -16.37
CA ASP A 122 0.42 8.67 -16.45
C ASP A 122 0.53 7.44 -17.36
N ARG A 123 1.77 6.95 -17.56
CA ARG A 123 2.07 5.79 -18.40
C ARG A 123 3.38 5.14 -17.98
N ILE A 124 3.48 3.84 -18.23
CA ILE A 124 4.73 3.09 -18.11
C ILE A 124 5.48 3.25 -19.43
N SER A 125 6.76 3.67 -19.39
CA SER A 125 7.57 3.71 -20.61
C SER A 125 7.86 2.31 -21.14
N THR A 126 8.02 2.15 -22.46
CA THR A 126 8.39 0.85 -23.05
C THR A 126 9.65 0.28 -22.42
N ALA A 127 10.65 1.13 -22.13
CA ALA A 127 11.88 0.71 -21.46
C ALA A 127 11.62 0.20 -20.03
N ALA A 128 10.76 0.86 -19.25
CA ALA A 128 10.39 0.39 -17.92
C ALA A 128 9.58 -0.92 -17.98
N PHE A 129 8.66 -1.05 -18.95
CA PHE A 129 7.91 -2.27 -19.16
C PHE A 129 8.82 -3.45 -19.52
N CYS A 130 9.75 -3.28 -20.46
CA CYS A 130 10.72 -4.33 -20.80
C CYS A 130 11.56 -4.78 -19.58
N ARG A 131 11.96 -3.84 -18.71
CA ARG A 131 12.67 -4.17 -17.46
C ARG A 131 11.78 -4.94 -16.49
N LEU A 132 10.53 -4.54 -16.32
CA LEU A 132 9.56 -5.28 -15.49
C LEU A 132 9.35 -6.70 -15.99
N SER A 133 9.12 -6.88 -17.29
CA SER A 133 8.90 -8.18 -17.92
C SER A 133 10.11 -9.12 -17.81
N SER A 134 11.30 -8.59 -17.52
CA SER A 134 12.49 -9.41 -17.23
C SER A 134 12.48 -10.01 -15.82
N HIS A 135 11.60 -9.53 -14.92
CA HIS A 135 11.56 -9.92 -13.51
C HIS A 135 10.21 -10.46 -13.05
N PHE A 136 9.12 -10.08 -13.72
CA PHE A 136 7.75 -10.37 -13.32
C PHE A 136 6.96 -10.94 -14.49
N SER A 137 6.03 -11.86 -14.18
CA SER A 137 5.06 -12.34 -15.15
C SER A 137 4.04 -11.25 -15.51
N GLU A 138 3.31 -11.42 -16.62
CA GLU A 138 2.25 -10.47 -17.01
C GLU A 138 1.20 -10.28 -15.90
N LEU A 139 0.82 -11.37 -15.22
CA LEU A 139 -0.08 -11.33 -14.06
C LEU A 139 0.50 -10.46 -12.94
N GLN A 140 1.76 -10.69 -12.57
CA GLN A 140 2.43 -9.91 -11.54
C GLN A 140 2.53 -8.43 -11.92
N ILE A 141 2.77 -8.12 -13.19
CA ILE A 141 2.80 -6.73 -13.67
C ILE A 141 1.41 -6.09 -13.52
N ALA A 142 0.33 -6.79 -13.89
CA ALA A 142 -1.03 -6.30 -13.71
C ALA A 142 -1.36 -6.05 -12.22
N GLU A 143 -0.94 -6.96 -11.33
CA GLU A 143 -1.06 -6.78 -9.89
C GLU A 143 -0.26 -5.57 -9.38
N LEU A 144 0.96 -5.37 -9.86
CA LEU A 144 1.77 -4.19 -9.51
C LEU A 144 1.09 -2.90 -9.97
N VAL A 145 0.55 -2.85 -11.18
CA VAL A 145 -0.19 -1.68 -11.69
C VAL A 145 -1.45 -1.43 -10.85
N TRP A 146 -2.16 -2.48 -10.45
CA TRP A 146 -3.32 -2.36 -9.55
C TRP A 146 -2.94 -1.71 -8.21
N LEU A 147 -1.78 -2.03 -7.64
CA LEU A 147 -1.30 -1.39 -6.41
C LEU A 147 -0.99 0.10 -6.59
N THR A 148 -0.73 0.55 -7.82
CA THR A 148 -0.52 1.97 -8.14
C THR A 148 -1.79 2.77 -8.39
N MET A 149 -2.98 2.14 -8.36
CA MET A 149 -4.26 2.83 -8.59
C MET A 149 -4.48 4.12 -7.78
N PRO A 150 -4.01 4.26 -6.51
CA PRO A 150 -4.12 5.53 -5.80
C PRO A 150 -3.44 6.72 -6.50
N LEU A 151 -2.51 6.48 -7.42
CA LEU A 151 -1.86 7.52 -8.23
C LEU A 151 -2.71 8.00 -9.42
N LEU A 152 -3.70 7.22 -9.86
CA LEU A 152 -4.51 7.52 -11.06
C LEU A 152 -5.82 8.27 -10.74
N ALA A 153 -6.03 8.61 -9.47
CA ALA A 153 -7.23 9.30 -9.00
C ALA A 153 -7.08 10.84 -8.98
N THR A 154 -6.04 11.38 -9.61
CA THR A 154 -5.73 12.81 -9.73
C THR A 154 -5.86 13.28 -11.16
#